data_AF-A0A6B3N6G4-F1
#
_entry.id   AF-A0A6B3N6G4-F1
#
_cell.length_a   1.000
_cell.length_b   1.000
_cell.length_c   1.000
_cell.angle_alpha   90.00
_cell.angle_beta   90.00
_cell.angle_gamma   90.00
#
_symmetry.space_group_name_H-M   'P 1'
#
loop_
_entity.id
_entity.type
_entity.pdbx_description
1 polymer ?
#
loop_
_entity_poly.entity_id
_entity_poly.type
_entity_poly.pdbx_seq_one_letter_code
_entity_poly.pdbx_strand_id
1 'polypeptide(L)'
;MFSIYILTYNEDLDIAACIESALLSDDVIIVDSISSDRTVEIANQYPVRVVQHAFESHGRQRTWMLKEVPTKYEWVYILEADERMTPELFSECQGAIQRQEHVAYYVAERVMFMNRWIRYSTQYPRYQLRLFRKEKVWFDDYGHTEREVCDGPTGFIK
;
A
#
# COMPACT_ATOMS: atom_id res chain seq x y z
N MET A 1 2.73 4.38 -14.83
CA MET A 1 3.05 3.28 -13.91
C MET A 1 3.30 3.87 -12.54
N PHE A 2 3.14 3.09 -11.47
CA PHE A 2 3.40 3.50 -10.08
C PHE A 2 4.10 2.36 -9.34
N SER A 3 4.88 2.71 -8.32
CA SER A 3 5.59 1.74 -7.48
C SER A 3 4.64 1.24 -6.38
N ILE A 4 4.80 0.02 -5.89
CA ILE A 4 3.94 -0.53 -4.83
C ILE A 4 4.79 -0.85 -3.60
N TYR A 5 4.42 -0.25 -2.47
CA TYR A 5 4.90 -0.66 -1.16
C TYR A 5 3.96 -1.70 -0.58
N ILE A 6 4.52 -2.76 -0.01
CA ILE A 6 3.80 -3.74 0.80
C ILE A 6 4.34 -3.64 2.22
N LEU A 7 3.51 -3.17 3.16
CA LEU A 7 3.84 -3.15 4.58
C LEU A 7 3.53 -4.51 5.20
N THR A 8 4.42 -5.03 6.04
CA THR A 8 4.24 -6.37 6.61
C THR A 8 4.88 -6.54 8.00
N TYR A 9 4.32 -7.46 8.78
CA TYR A 9 4.85 -7.97 10.05
C TYR A 9 4.24 -9.33 10.38
N ASN A 10 5.03 -10.41 10.32
CA ASN A 10 4.62 -11.79 10.56
C ASN A 10 3.37 -12.23 9.74
N GLU A 11 3.48 -12.13 8.41
CA GLU A 11 2.43 -12.44 7.43
C GLU A 11 2.83 -13.61 6.51
N ASP A 12 3.45 -14.67 7.05
CA ASP A 12 3.93 -15.81 6.24
C ASP A 12 2.81 -16.58 5.51
N LEU A 13 1.55 -16.40 5.94
CA LEU A 13 0.37 -16.99 5.31
C LEU A 13 -0.11 -16.20 4.08
N ASP A 14 0.05 -14.87 4.09
CA ASP A 14 -0.61 -13.97 3.14
C ASP A 14 0.37 -13.26 2.19
N ILE A 15 1.63 -13.08 2.60
CA ILE A 15 2.62 -12.30 1.86
C ILE A 15 2.83 -12.78 0.42
N ALA A 16 2.84 -14.10 0.20
CA ALA A 16 3.03 -14.68 -1.14
C ALA A 16 1.94 -14.21 -2.12
N ALA A 17 0.67 -14.39 -1.74
CA ALA A 17 -0.46 -14.01 -2.58
C ALA A 17 -0.61 -12.49 -2.70
N CYS A 18 -0.21 -11.72 -1.67
CA CYS A 18 -0.13 -10.27 -1.77
C CYS A 18 0.88 -9.83 -2.83
N ILE A 19 2.12 -10.34 -2.77
CA ILE A 19 3.16 -10.06 -3.76
C ILE A 19 2.70 -10.42 -5.16
N GLU A 20 2.17 -11.64 -5.36
CA GLU A 20 1.67 -12.09 -6.65
C GLU A 20 0.62 -11.15 -7.24
N SER A 21 -0.28 -10.63 -6.40
CA SER A 21 -1.29 -9.65 -6.83
C SER A 21 -0.69 -8.28 -7.21
N ALA A 22 0.43 -7.90 -6.60
CA ALA A 22 1.11 -6.63 -6.81
C ALA A 22 2.08 -6.63 -8.01
N LEU A 23 2.49 -7.80 -8.52
CA LEU A 23 3.41 -7.94 -9.68
C LEU A 23 2.84 -7.42 -11.02
N LEU A 24 1.68 -6.74 -10.99
CA LEU A 24 1.21 -5.87 -12.06
C LEU A 24 2.11 -4.63 -12.24
N SER A 25 2.81 -4.20 -11.19
CA SER A 25 3.89 -3.21 -11.24
C SER A 25 5.26 -3.87 -11.35
N ASP A 26 6.19 -3.21 -12.04
CA ASP A 26 7.57 -3.64 -12.15
C ASP A 26 8.50 -3.04 -11.06
N ASP A 27 7.93 -2.35 -10.08
CA ASP A 27 8.62 -1.89 -8.87
C ASP A 27 7.76 -2.16 -7.63
N VAL A 28 7.98 -3.32 -7.02
CA VAL A 28 7.34 -3.76 -5.78
C VAL A 28 8.39 -3.83 -4.67
N ILE A 29 8.10 -3.15 -3.56
CA ILE A 29 8.98 -3.05 -2.40
C ILE A 29 8.26 -3.57 -1.16
N ILE A 30 8.85 -4.57 -0.51
CA ILE A 30 8.40 -5.09 0.78
C ILE A 30 9.08 -4.30 1.88
N VAL A 31 8.29 -3.76 2.79
CA VAL A 31 8.73 -3.00 3.95
C VAL A 31 8.34 -3.79 5.19
N ASP A 32 9.29 -4.60 5.63
CA ASP A 32 9.12 -5.55 6.71
C ASP A 32 9.46 -4.91 8.07
N SER A 33 8.59 -5.10 9.04
CA SER A 33 8.73 -4.59 10.40
C SER A 33 9.57 -5.49 11.31
N ILE A 34 10.59 -6.15 10.75
CA ILE A 34 11.42 -7.17 11.40
C ILE A 34 10.57 -8.37 11.82
N SER A 35 9.97 -9.03 10.82
CA SER A 35 9.27 -10.30 11.04
C SER A 35 10.22 -11.36 11.60
N SER A 36 9.66 -12.22 12.46
CA SER A 36 10.34 -13.34 13.10
C SER A 36 9.90 -14.70 12.58
N ASP A 37 8.89 -14.72 11.72
CA ASP A 37 8.43 -15.89 10.99
C ASP A 37 9.10 -15.98 9.60
N ARG A 38 8.48 -16.72 8.67
CA ARG A 38 9.02 -16.93 7.32
C ARG A 38 8.63 -15.83 6.32
N THR A 39 8.02 -14.72 6.75
CA THR A 39 7.56 -13.64 5.84
C THR A 39 8.67 -13.17 4.90
N VAL A 40 9.84 -12.85 5.46
CA VAL A 40 11.00 -12.37 4.70
C VAL A 40 11.60 -13.45 3.82
N GLU A 41 11.64 -14.70 4.31
CA GLU A 41 12.11 -15.85 3.51
C GLU A 41 11.26 -16.02 2.25
N ILE A 42 9.93 -15.98 2.40
CA ILE A 42 8.97 -16.10 1.30
C ILE A 42 9.10 -14.91 0.34
N ALA A 43 9.14 -13.68 0.86
CA ALA A 43 9.27 -12.48 0.04
C ALA A 43 10.52 -12.48 -0.85
N ASN A 44 11.65 -13.00 -0.35
CA ASN A 44 12.90 -13.11 -1.11
C ASN A 44 12.86 -14.13 -2.27
N GLN A 45 11.82 -14.95 -2.37
CA GLN A 45 11.63 -15.87 -3.51
C GLN A 45 11.07 -15.15 -4.75
N TYR A 46 10.57 -13.92 -4.59
CA TYR A 46 9.98 -13.12 -5.65
C TYR A 46 10.97 -12.06 -6.18
N PRO A 47 10.77 -11.54 -7.41
CA PRO A 47 11.60 -10.48 -7.98
C PRO A 47 11.23 -9.10 -7.40
N VAL A 48 11.24 -8.98 -6.07
CA VAL A 48 10.88 -7.77 -5.32
C VAL A 48 12.04 -7.31 -4.45
N ARG A 49 12.03 -6.04 -4.02
CA ARG A 49 13.03 -5.55 -3.08
C ARG A 49 12.48 -5.62 -1.67
N VAL A 50 13.19 -6.32 -0.78
CA VAL A 50 12.85 -6.38 0.65
C VAL A 50 13.71 -5.39 1.42
N VAL A 51 13.07 -4.55 2.22
CA VAL A 51 13.72 -3.61 3.15
C VAL A 51 13.14 -3.86 4.53
N GLN A 52 14.01 -3.93 5.54
CA GLN A 52 13.59 -4.13 6.92
C GLN A 52 13.82 -2.86 7.73
N HIS A 53 12.85 -2.50 8.57
CA HIS A 53 12.94 -1.37 9.47
C HIS A 53 12.10 -1.64 10.73
N ALA A 54 12.68 -1.40 11.90
CA ALA A 54 11.99 -1.61 13.16
C ALA A 54 10.74 -0.71 13.24
N PHE A 55 9.58 -1.31 13.51
CA PHE A 55 8.35 -0.54 13.64
C PHE A 55 8.36 0.32 14.90
N GLU A 56 8.09 1.61 14.72
CA GLU A 56 7.93 2.56 15.82
C GLU A 56 6.46 2.95 16.01
N SER A 57 5.79 3.33 14.92
CA SER A 57 4.37 3.67 14.84
C SER A 57 3.92 3.69 13.38
N HIS A 58 2.61 3.69 13.12
CA HIS A 58 2.08 3.68 11.75
C HIS A 58 2.51 4.92 10.95
N GLY A 59 2.40 6.12 11.53
CA GLY A 59 2.77 7.36 10.85
C GLY A 59 4.28 7.43 10.60
N ARG A 60 5.09 7.07 11.60
CA ARG A 60 6.55 7.08 11.47
C ARG A 60 7.06 6.04 10.49
N GLN A 61 6.50 4.83 10.47
CA GLN A 61 6.90 3.79 9.51
C GLN A 61 6.60 4.23 8.07
N ARG A 62 5.39 4.73 7.80
CA ARG A 62 5.02 5.18 6.46
C ARG A 62 5.84 6.39 6.02
N THR A 63 6.03 7.38 6.89
CA THR A 63 6.86 8.55 6.57
C THR A 63 8.32 8.18 6.38
N TRP A 64 8.88 7.30 7.20
CA TRP A 64 10.24 6.78 7.03
C TRP A 64 10.39 6.07 5.69
N MET A 65 9.46 5.17 5.35
CA MET A 65 9.44 4.45 4.08
C MET A 65 9.43 5.42 2.90
N LEU A 66 8.56 6.44 2.94
CA LEU A 66 8.50 7.45 1.89
C LEU A 66 9.77 8.31 1.79
N LYS A 67 10.55 8.49 2.85
CA LYS A 67 11.77 9.29 2.80
C LYS A 67 12.99 8.46 2.38
N GLU A 68 13.17 7.30 2.99
CA GLU A 68 14.42 6.55 2.92
C GLU A 68 14.42 5.49 1.81
N VAL A 69 13.24 5.03 1.39
CA VAL A 69 13.15 3.94 0.41
C VAL A 69 12.95 4.55 -0.99
N PRO A 70 13.93 4.44 -1.91
CA PRO A 70 13.78 4.99 -3.26
C PRO A 70 12.70 4.23 -4.03
N THR A 71 12.07 4.88 -5.00
CA THR A 71 11.06 4.27 -5.89
C THR A 71 11.42 4.58 -7.33
N LYS A 72 11.05 3.69 -8.26
CA LYS A 72 11.24 3.88 -9.69
C LYS A 72 10.32 4.96 -10.25
N TYR A 73 9.14 5.12 -9.64
CA TYR A 73 8.12 6.08 -10.09
C TYR A 73 7.83 7.15 -9.03
N GLU A 74 7.35 8.32 -9.49
CA GLU A 74 6.86 9.41 -8.66
C GLU A 74 5.59 9.01 -7.88
N TRP A 75 4.73 8.22 -8.54
CA TRP A 75 3.52 7.70 -7.93
C TRP A 75 3.80 6.39 -7.20
N VAL A 76 3.21 6.26 -6.02
CA VAL A 76 3.32 5.08 -5.16
C VAL A 76 1.94 4.62 -4.71
N TYR A 77 1.81 3.33 -4.46
CA TYR A 77 0.64 2.71 -3.84
C TYR A 77 1.08 2.01 -2.55
N ILE A 78 0.36 2.21 -1.43
CA ILE A 78 0.57 1.46 -0.19
C ILE A 78 -0.44 0.32 -0.10
N LEU A 79 0.03 -0.92 -0.08
CA LEU A 79 -0.75 -2.13 0.11
C LEU A 79 -0.35 -2.78 1.46
N GLU A 80 -1.30 -3.33 2.20
CA GLU A 80 -0.98 -4.17 3.36
C GLU A 80 -0.78 -5.64 2.94
N ALA A 81 0.02 -6.40 3.67
CA ALA A 81 0.34 -7.79 3.32
C ALA A 81 -0.86 -8.76 3.35
N ASP A 82 -1.94 -8.42 4.06
CA ASP A 82 -3.21 -9.16 4.09
C ASP A 82 -4.19 -8.72 2.97
N GLU A 83 -3.84 -7.71 2.18
CA GLU A 83 -4.65 -7.20 1.07
C GLU A 83 -4.23 -7.82 -0.29
N ARG A 84 -5.08 -7.66 -1.30
CA ARG A 84 -4.80 -8.09 -2.68
C ARG A 84 -5.11 -6.96 -3.67
N MET A 85 -4.15 -6.62 -4.52
CA MET A 85 -4.35 -5.69 -5.63
C MET A 85 -5.08 -6.41 -6.76
N THR A 86 -6.28 -5.94 -7.13
CA THR A 86 -6.98 -6.53 -8.28
C THR A 86 -6.54 -5.87 -9.59
N PRO A 87 -6.55 -6.58 -10.72
CA PRO A 87 -6.25 -5.99 -12.04
C PRO A 87 -7.14 -4.80 -12.39
N GLU A 88 -8.40 -4.82 -11.96
CA GLU A 88 -9.35 -3.72 -12.17
C GLU A 88 -8.92 -2.47 -11.40
N LEU A 89 -8.62 -2.62 -10.10
CA LEU A 89 -8.13 -1.51 -9.28
C LEU A 89 -6.83 -0.94 -9.84
N PHE A 90 -5.90 -1.81 -10.24
CA PHE A 90 -4.64 -1.38 -10.85
C PHE A 90 -4.87 -0.56 -12.12
N SER A 91 -5.77 -1.00 -13.01
CA SER A 91 -6.15 -0.27 -14.22
C SER A 91 -6.81 1.07 -13.90
N GLU A 92 -7.67 1.14 -12.88
CA GLU A 92 -8.29 2.40 -12.45
C GLU A 92 -7.25 3.38 -11.89
N CYS A 93 -6.31 2.90 -11.07
CA CYS A 93 -5.19 3.69 -10.58
C CYS A 93 -4.32 4.21 -11.73
N GLN A 94 -4.03 3.39 -12.74
CA GLN A 94 -3.29 3.84 -13.93
C GLN A 94 -4.02 4.95 -14.70
N GLY A 95 -5.34 4.84 -14.84
CA GLY A 95 -6.16 5.89 -15.46
C GLY A 95 -6.19 7.18 -14.64
N ALA A 96 -6.23 7.07 -13.30
CA ALA A 96 -6.26 8.22 -12.41
C ALA A 96 -4.98 9.05 -12.47
N ILE A 97 -3.80 8.41 -12.40
CA ILE A 97 -2.51 9.12 -12.42
C ILE A 97 -2.26 9.86 -13.75
N GLN A 98 -2.87 9.42 -14.85
CA GLN A 98 -2.73 10.08 -16.16
C GLN A 98 -3.47 11.42 -16.23
N ARG A 99 -4.52 11.63 -15.43
CA ARG A 99 -5.31 12.87 -15.45
C ARG A 99 -4.56 14.04 -14.80
N GLN A 100 -3.63 13.75 -13.88
CA GLN A 100 -2.81 14.73 -13.15
C GLN A 100 -3.60 15.82 -12.40
N GLU A 101 -4.89 15.61 -12.14
CA GLU A 101 -5.76 16.55 -11.44
C GLU A 101 -5.51 16.58 -9.92
N HIS A 102 -5.07 15.44 -9.37
CA HIS A 102 -4.89 15.24 -7.94
C HIS A 102 -3.46 14.80 -7.64
N VAL A 103 -3.01 15.05 -6.40
CA VAL A 103 -1.72 14.55 -5.91
C VAL A 103 -1.86 13.21 -5.19
N ALA A 104 -3.08 12.86 -4.77
CA ALA A 104 -3.38 11.63 -4.06
C ALA A 104 -4.82 11.18 -4.27
N TYR A 105 -5.07 9.89 -4.09
CA TYR A 105 -6.36 9.25 -4.24
C TYR A 105 -6.65 8.30 -3.10
N TYR A 106 -7.87 8.42 -2.59
CA TYR A 106 -8.46 7.48 -1.67
C TYR A 106 -9.01 6.26 -2.43
N VAL A 107 -8.80 5.07 -1.87
CA VAL A 107 -9.26 3.79 -2.41
C VAL A 107 -10.06 3.07 -1.34
N ALA A 108 -11.18 2.46 -1.74
CA ALA A 108 -12.02 1.67 -0.84
C ALA A 108 -11.58 0.19 -0.83
N GLU A 109 -11.37 -0.35 0.35
CA GLU A 109 -11.05 -1.77 0.53
C GLU A 109 -12.31 -2.64 0.42
N ARG A 110 -12.17 -3.86 -0.12
CA ARG A 110 -13.24 -4.86 -0.14
C ARG A 110 -12.95 -5.92 0.91
N VAL A 111 -13.83 -6.02 1.91
CA VAL A 111 -13.71 -7.05 2.95
C VAL A 111 -14.21 -8.39 2.44
N MET A 112 -13.33 -9.39 2.46
CA MET A 112 -13.61 -10.76 2.05
C MET A 112 -13.85 -11.64 3.28
N PHE A 113 -14.98 -12.34 3.33
CA PHE A 113 -15.30 -13.30 4.38
C PHE A 113 -15.70 -14.63 3.75
N MET A 114 -15.03 -15.72 4.14
CA MET A 114 -15.22 -17.05 3.56
C MET A 114 -15.19 -17.02 2.02
N ASN A 115 -14.20 -16.32 1.46
CA ASN A 115 -14.02 -16.12 0.02
C ASN A 115 -15.20 -15.42 -0.69
N ARG A 116 -16.00 -14.63 0.05
CA ARG A 116 -17.09 -13.82 -0.49
C ARG A 116 -16.95 -12.38 -0.04
N TRP A 117 -17.12 -11.45 -0.96
CA TRP A 117 -17.13 -10.04 -0.63
C TRP A 117 -18.41 -9.67 0.14
N ILE A 118 -18.25 -9.09 1.34
CA ILE A 118 -19.36 -8.52 2.10
C ILE A 118 -19.61 -7.09 1.63
N ARG A 119 -20.58 -6.92 0.72
CA ARG A 119 -20.93 -5.63 0.11
C ARG A 119 -21.56 -4.63 1.07
N TYR A 120 -22.33 -5.13 2.03
CA TYR A 120 -23.13 -4.33 2.97
C TYR A 120 -22.62 -4.49 4.40
N SER A 121 -21.31 -4.38 4.59
CA SER A 121 -20.73 -4.25 5.92
C SER A 121 -20.84 -2.80 6.38
N THR A 122 -20.88 -2.56 7.69
CA THR A 122 -20.97 -1.21 8.27
C THR A 122 -19.82 -0.30 7.85
N GLN A 123 -18.73 -0.88 7.36
CA GLN A 123 -17.51 -0.16 7.00
C GLN A 123 -17.40 0.12 5.50
N TYR A 124 -18.16 -0.55 4.61
CA TYR A 124 -18.01 -0.32 3.16
C TYR A 124 -18.91 0.83 2.63
N PRO A 125 -18.37 1.79 1.85
CA PRO A 125 -16.95 1.94 1.47
C PRO A 125 -16.13 2.62 2.58
N ARG A 126 -15.00 2.02 2.95
CA ARG A 126 -13.99 2.63 3.83
C ARG A 126 -12.83 3.08 2.98
N TYR A 127 -12.71 4.40 2.82
CA TYR A 127 -11.69 5.01 2.00
C TYR A 127 -10.41 5.25 2.79
N GLN A 128 -9.28 4.80 2.24
CA GLN A 128 -7.94 5.06 2.76
C GLN A 128 -7.07 5.70 1.68
N LEU A 129 -6.16 6.60 2.06
CA LEU A 129 -5.22 7.22 1.11
C LEU A 129 -4.17 6.19 0.69
N ARG A 130 -4.34 5.60 -0.50
CA ARG A 130 -3.54 4.46 -0.95
C ARG A 130 -2.63 4.80 -2.11
N LEU A 131 -3.08 5.63 -3.07
CA LEU A 131 -2.33 6.00 -4.28
C LEU A 131 -1.95 7.48 -4.25
N PHE A 132 -0.67 7.83 -4.33
CA PHE A 132 -0.25 9.23 -4.25
C PHE A 132 1.12 9.51 -4.84
N ARG A 133 1.42 10.79 -5.09
CA ARG A 133 2.77 11.25 -5.42
C ARG A 133 3.61 11.27 -4.16
N LYS A 134 4.71 10.51 -4.18
CA LYS A 134 5.59 10.28 -3.03
C LYS A 134 6.03 11.57 -2.33
N GLU A 135 6.41 12.60 -3.09
CA GLU A 135 6.92 13.88 -2.56
C GLU A 135 5.82 14.85 -2.10
N LYS A 136 4.54 14.48 -2.23
CA LYS A 136 3.38 15.33 -1.89
C LYS A 136 2.60 14.83 -0.68
N VAL A 137 3.00 13.72 -0.07
CA VAL A 137 2.26 13.09 1.03
C VAL A 137 3.21 12.64 2.12
N TRP A 138 2.81 12.85 3.37
CA TRP A 138 3.44 12.27 4.55
C TRP A 138 2.37 11.89 5.58
N PHE A 139 2.77 11.15 6.60
CA PHE A 139 1.89 10.66 7.66
C PHE A 139 2.38 11.12 9.02
N ASP A 140 1.48 11.70 9.81
CA ASP A 140 1.70 12.05 11.20
C ASP A 140 0.96 11.07 12.12
N ASP A 141 1.51 10.81 13.30
CA ASP A 141 0.81 10.04 14.32
C ASP A 141 -0.36 10.86 14.88
N TYR A 142 -1.56 10.27 14.90
CA TYR A 142 -2.79 10.89 15.37
C TYR A 142 -3.60 9.92 16.24
N GLY A 143 -3.42 10.02 17.56
CA GLY A 143 -4.05 9.11 18.51
C GLY A 143 -3.46 7.70 18.40
N HIS A 144 -4.31 6.68 18.21
CA HIS A 144 -3.88 5.29 18.01
C HIS A 144 -3.56 4.95 16.55
N THR A 145 -3.79 5.89 15.62
CA THR A 145 -3.58 5.70 14.19
C THR A 145 -2.68 6.80 13.64
N GLU A 146 -2.57 6.85 12.33
CA GLU A 146 -1.95 7.89 11.54
C GLU A 146 -2.99 8.83 10.94
N ARG A 147 -2.51 9.98 10.46
CA ARG A 147 -3.25 10.88 9.60
C ARG A 147 -2.36 11.28 8.42
N GLU A 148 -2.90 11.15 7.23
CA GLU A 148 -2.28 11.63 6.01
C GLU A 148 -2.31 13.17 5.92
N VAL A 149 -1.21 13.73 5.43
CA VAL A 149 -1.08 15.15 5.10
C VAL A 149 -0.67 15.25 3.64
N CYS A 150 -1.45 16.01 2.86
CA CYS A 150 -1.28 16.13 1.41
C CYS A 150 -0.97 17.58 1.02
N ASP A 151 0.05 17.78 0.19
CA ASP A 151 0.36 19.05 -0.49
C ASP A 151 -0.31 19.08 -1.87
N GLY A 152 -1.63 19.29 -1.88
CA GLY A 152 -2.44 19.41 -3.08
C GLY A 152 -3.81 18.74 -2.99
N PRO A 153 -4.59 18.79 -4.08
CA PRO A 153 -5.94 18.23 -4.12
C PRO A 153 -5.93 16.69 -4.09
N THR A 154 -6.92 16.11 -3.41
CA THR A 154 -7.12 14.66 -3.28
C THR A 154 -8.39 14.19 -3.97
N GLY A 155 -8.38 13.00 -4.57
CA GLY A 155 -9.53 12.40 -5.26
C GLY A 155 -9.91 11.03 -4.70
N PHE A 156 -10.87 10.37 -5.35
CA PHE A 156 -11.33 9.01 -4.99
C PHE A 156 -11.29 8.09 -6.21
N ILE A 157 -10.83 6.86 -6.02
CA ILE A 157 -10.98 5.75 -6.98
C ILE A 157 -12.32 5.05 -6.70
N LYS A 158 -12.99 4.55 -7.74
CA LYS A 158 -14.37 4.07 -7.66
C LYS A 158 -14.48 2.57 -7.37
#